data_AF-A0A895XV17-F1
#
_entry.id   AF-A0A895XV17-F1
#
_cell.length_a   1.000
_cell.length_b   1.000
_cell.length_c   1.000
_cell.angle_alpha   90.00
_cell.angle_beta   90.00
_cell.angle_gamma   90.00
#
_symmetry.space_group_name_H-M   'P 1'
#
loop_
_entity.id
_entity.type
_entity.pdbx_description
1 polymer ?
#
loop_
_entity_poly.entity_id
_entity_poly.type
_entity_poly.pdbx_seq_one_letter_code
_entity_poly.pdbx_strand_id
1 'polypeptide(L)'
;MVKKSKAGEAAIPAQSASSAPPSANVADSQKTSGSSGAAKSTKDLEGGVSPSSNGAKTSKSARGQKHSGATSKAPAREARVVSPTIRRRRVGTELRKIRTESGTSVEVIASALEVTTSTVYRMELGRVGIKPRDVNDYAEACHYQDDEQIAYLKSMASEGRQRGWWARYSDTIEPLYQTYVGLEADAEQLRMYDAIMFNGLLQTREYALATFEHVVQSSREHMEKRIELRIERQSRLSEDLELISVMDEAVIRRILGDRDVSRNQLDHVLEMSENPNVHLQVLPFSVAAYPGMLGSFTVMSFRAMDDPKDDGYRHPDIAYVEGAGLDQYEEFDRVSQFRKVFATLSERALSEEDTRDLIKEVRDNL
;
A
#
# COMPACT_ATOMS: atom_id res chain seq x y z
N MET A 1 7.77 -28.75 63.41
CA MET A 1 9.19 -29.11 63.62
C MET A 1 9.68 -29.64 62.28
N VAL A 2 10.63 -29.06 61.56
CA VAL A 2 12.06 -28.83 61.86
C VAL A 2 12.60 -27.71 60.92
N LYS A 3 13.58 -26.94 61.40
CA LYS A 3 14.32 -25.85 60.73
C LYS A 3 15.60 -26.35 60.04
N LYS A 4 16.18 -25.46 59.21
CA LYS A 4 17.56 -25.33 58.66
C LYS A 4 17.72 -25.90 57.24
N SER A 5 18.51 -25.32 56.32
CA SER A 5 19.74 -24.52 56.47
C SER A 5 19.99 -23.57 55.27
N LYS A 6 20.86 -22.57 55.50
CA LYS A 6 21.55 -21.71 54.52
C LYS A 6 22.78 -22.43 53.91
N ALA A 7 23.09 -22.13 52.66
CA ALA A 7 24.42 -22.03 52.00
C ALA A 7 24.16 -21.56 50.55
N GLY A 8 24.98 -20.81 49.83
CA GLY A 8 26.34 -20.32 50.01
C GLY A 8 26.69 -19.50 48.76
N GLU A 9 27.53 -18.50 48.93
CA GLU A 9 28.02 -17.54 47.95
C GLU A 9 29.33 -18.04 47.35
N ALA A 10 29.51 -17.95 46.02
CA ALA A 10 30.81 -18.11 45.36
C ALA A 10 30.86 -17.34 44.03
N ALA A 11 31.97 -16.62 43.86
CA ALA A 11 32.28 -15.61 42.85
C ALA A 11 32.62 -16.18 41.45
N ILE A 12 32.52 -15.32 40.43
CA ILE A 12 33.05 -15.53 39.07
C ILE A 12 34.00 -14.35 38.72
N PRO A 13 35.19 -14.59 38.16
CA PRO A 13 36.20 -13.56 37.90
C PRO A 13 36.11 -12.91 36.50
N ALA A 14 36.72 -11.73 36.39
CA ALA A 14 36.86 -10.92 35.18
C ALA A 14 37.94 -11.43 34.20
N GLN A 15 37.73 -11.22 32.90
CA GLN A 15 38.77 -11.16 31.87
C GLN A 15 38.45 -10.10 30.80
N SER A 16 39.52 -9.57 30.20
CA SER A 16 39.68 -8.31 29.47
C SER A 16 39.71 -8.43 27.94
N ALA A 17 39.15 -7.41 27.27
CA ALA A 17 39.61 -6.65 26.09
C ALA A 17 39.95 -7.30 24.71
N SER A 18 39.77 -6.46 23.66
CA SER A 18 40.22 -6.54 22.24
C SER A 18 39.08 -6.88 21.25
N SER A 19 38.83 -6.21 20.12
CA SER A 19 39.42 -5.07 19.38
C SER A 19 38.42 -4.60 18.31
N ALA A 20 38.49 -3.32 17.92
CA ALA A 20 37.74 -2.72 16.80
C ALA A 20 38.58 -2.72 15.51
N PRO A 21 37.98 -2.78 14.30
CA PRO A 21 38.72 -2.62 13.05
C PRO A 21 38.73 -1.16 12.54
N PRO A 22 39.75 -0.78 11.73
CA PRO A 22 40.07 0.61 11.43
C PRO A 22 39.46 1.14 10.13
N SER A 23 39.32 2.46 10.11
CA SER A 23 39.09 3.37 8.99
C SER A 23 40.24 3.36 7.97
N ALA A 24 39.91 3.25 6.67
CA ALA A 24 40.86 3.41 5.57
C ALA A 24 40.57 4.71 4.82
N ASN A 25 41.55 5.61 4.84
CA ASN A 25 41.70 6.77 3.97
C ASN A 25 42.81 6.41 2.97
N VAL A 26 42.58 6.57 1.66
CA VAL A 26 43.66 6.61 0.66
C VAL A 26 43.35 7.74 -0.31
N ALA A 27 44.32 8.65 -0.43
CA ALA A 27 44.36 9.72 -1.39
C ALA A 27 45.11 9.28 -2.66
N ASP A 28 44.69 9.92 -3.75
CA ASP A 28 45.49 10.42 -4.89
C ASP A 28 45.93 9.44 -6.01
N SER A 29 45.49 9.77 -7.23
CA SER A 29 46.30 9.71 -8.45
C SER A 29 45.61 10.47 -9.58
N GLN A 30 46.23 11.59 -9.96
CA GLN A 30 46.01 12.36 -11.18
C GLN A 30 46.21 11.53 -12.46
N LYS A 31 45.37 11.79 -13.47
CA LYS A 31 45.70 12.19 -14.86
C LYS A 31 44.56 11.77 -15.81
N THR A 32 43.98 12.73 -16.51
CA THR A 32 43.98 12.78 -18.00
C THR A 32 43.43 14.11 -18.51
N SER A 33 44.29 14.76 -19.31
CA SER A 33 44.03 15.56 -20.52
C SER A 33 42.66 16.21 -20.76
N GLY A 34 42.70 17.52 -20.99
CA GLY A 34 41.60 18.26 -21.60
C GLY A 34 41.41 18.02 -23.10
N SER A 35 40.29 18.51 -23.60
CA SER A 35 40.00 18.89 -24.99
C SER A 35 38.57 19.44 -25.00
N SER A 36 38.44 20.77 -25.10
CA SER A 36 37.97 21.46 -26.32
C SER A 36 36.46 21.34 -26.56
N GLY A 37 35.80 22.49 -26.51
CA GLY A 37 34.35 22.61 -26.61
C GLY A 37 33.79 22.52 -28.02
N ALA A 38 32.47 22.67 -28.09
CA ALA A 38 31.75 23.34 -29.18
C ALA A 38 30.28 23.52 -28.76
N ALA A 39 29.87 24.78 -28.67
CA ALA A 39 28.48 25.18 -28.64
C ALA A 39 27.84 24.99 -30.03
N LYS A 40 26.54 24.66 -30.06
CA LYS A 40 25.54 25.07 -31.07
C LYS A 40 24.15 24.64 -30.55
N SER A 41 23.36 25.58 -30.05
CA SER A 41 22.37 26.38 -30.81
C SER A 41 21.00 25.68 -30.84
N THR A 42 20.16 26.09 -29.89
CA THR A 42 18.71 25.84 -29.78
C THR A 42 17.96 26.94 -30.54
N LYS A 43 17.17 26.57 -31.56
CA LYS A 43 15.69 26.61 -31.58
C LYS A 43 15.07 28.02 -31.44
N ASP A 44 14.66 28.56 -32.59
CA ASP A 44 13.50 29.44 -32.72
C ASP A 44 12.38 28.64 -33.39
N LEU A 45 11.20 28.59 -32.79
CA LEU A 45 9.93 28.34 -33.47
C LEU A 45 8.80 28.82 -32.54
N GLU A 46 8.31 30.03 -32.85
CA GLU A 46 7.11 30.63 -32.27
C GLU A 46 5.86 29.86 -32.72
N GLY A 47 4.96 29.58 -31.77
CA GLY A 47 3.62 29.06 -32.03
C GLY A 47 2.58 29.93 -31.32
N GLY A 48 1.96 30.84 -32.05
CA GLY A 48 0.85 31.68 -31.59
C GLY A 48 -0.49 30.92 -31.68
N VAL A 49 -1.19 30.86 -30.55
CA VAL A 49 -2.56 30.37 -30.39
C VAL A 49 -3.55 31.52 -30.59
N SER A 50 -4.70 31.25 -31.20
CA SER A 50 -5.92 32.07 -31.09
C SER A 50 -7.08 31.21 -30.59
N PRO A 51 -7.89 31.67 -29.61
CA PRO A 51 -9.05 30.95 -29.13
C PRO A 51 -10.36 31.48 -29.76
N SER A 52 -11.29 30.57 -30.03
CA SER A 52 -12.68 30.88 -30.34
C SER A 52 -13.51 30.74 -29.07
N SER A 53 -14.19 31.82 -28.67
CA SER A 53 -15.13 31.86 -27.55
C SER A 53 -16.56 31.81 -28.06
N ASN A 54 -17.38 30.98 -27.41
CA ASN A 54 -18.78 30.78 -27.71
C ASN A 54 -19.63 31.59 -26.71
N GLY A 55 -20.58 32.38 -27.23
CA GLY A 55 -21.45 33.26 -26.46
C GLY A 55 -22.69 32.57 -25.88
N ALA A 56 -23.03 32.93 -24.66
CA ALA A 56 -24.21 32.54 -23.91
C ALA A 56 -25.48 33.32 -24.32
N LYS A 57 -26.66 32.69 -24.17
CA LYS A 57 -27.99 33.31 -24.01
C LYS A 57 -28.82 32.41 -23.07
N THR A 58 -29.15 32.85 -21.84
CA THR A 58 -30.42 33.50 -21.38
C THR A 58 -31.69 32.72 -21.78
N SER A 59 -32.77 32.53 -21.01
CA SER A 59 -33.20 32.80 -19.62
C SER A 59 -34.70 32.44 -19.54
N LYS A 60 -35.19 32.03 -18.36
CA LYS A 60 -36.58 32.13 -17.84
C LYS A 60 -37.72 31.34 -18.51
N SER A 61 -38.45 30.54 -17.72
CA SER A 61 -39.85 30.80 -17.33
C SER A 61 -40.37 29.71 -16.36
N ALA A 62 -41.50 29.99 -15.71
CA ALA A 62 -41.89 29.55 -14.38
C ALA A 62 -42.99 28.48 -14.31
N ARG A 63 -43.05 27.84 -13.13
CA ARG A 63 -44.23 27.44 -12.34
C ARG A 63 -45.04 26.19 -12.75
N GLY A 64 -44.81 25.13 -11.98
CA GLY A 64 -45.86 24.44 -11.22
C GLY A 64 -46.22 23.01 -11.65
N GLN A 65 -45.79 22.00 -10.89
CA GLN A 65 -46.53 20.74 -10.77
C GLN A 65 -46.05 19.87 -9.58
N LYS A 66 -47.04 19.55 -8.72
CA LYS A 66 -47.26 18.28 -7.97
C LYS A 66 -46.10 17.71 -7.12
N HIS A 67 -46.24 17.87 -5.80
CA HIS A 67 -45.64 16.98 -4.82
C HIS A 67 -46.27 15.57 -4.94
N SER A 68 -45.50 14.63 -5.47
CA SER A 68 -45.73 13.19 -5.34
C SER A 68 -44.36 12.54 -5.14
N GLY A 69 -44.28 11.63 -4.17
CA GLY A 69 -43.04 11.16 -3.55
C GLY A 69 -41.95 10.69 -4.50
N ALA A 70 -40.72 11.06 -4.16
CA ALA A 70 -39.52 10.38 -4.58
C ALA A 70 -38.64 10.23 -3.35
N THR A 71 -38.74 9.08 -2.68
CA THR A 71 -37.62 8.55 -1.92
C THR A 71 -36.44 8.50 -2.88
N SER A 72 -35.49 9.42 -2.69
CA SER A 72 -34.19 9.40 -3.36
C SER A 72 -33.51 8.09 -2.95
N LYS A 73 -33.69 7.07 -3.79
CA LYS A 73 -32.91 5.85 -3.74
C LYS A 73 -31.53 6.28 -4.20
N ALA A 74 -30.55 6.23 -3.28
CA ALA A 74 -29.15 6.34 -3.64
C ALA A 74 -28.89 5.43 -4.85
N PRO A 75 -28.12 5.86 -5.85
CA PRO A 75 -27.85 5.02 -7.01
C PRO A 75 -27.25 3.71 -6.51
N ALA A 76 -27.81 2.60 -6.98
CA ALA A 76 -27.23 1.29 -6.72
C ALA A 76 -25.76 1.34 -7.13
N ARG A 77 -24.84 1.18 -6.16
CA ARG A 77 -23.40 1.09 -6.43
C ARG A 77 -23.22 0.03 -7.52
N GLU A 78 -22.70 0.42 -8.69
CA GLU A 78 -22.30 -0.55 -9.71
C GLU A 78 -21.43 -1.61 -9.04
N ALA A 79 -21.71 -2.89 -9.32
CA ALA A 79 -20.97 -4.01 -8.77
C ALA A 79 -19.48 -3.83 -9.12
N ARG A 80 -18.68 -3.45 -8.13
CA ARG A 80 -17.28 -3.10 -8.35
C ARG A 80 -16.52 -4.37 -8.76
N VAL A 81 -15.76 -4.27 -9.84
CA VAL A 81 -14.95 -5.38 -10.34
C VAL A 81 -13.83 -5.69 -9.34
N VAL A 82 -13.95 -6.82 -8.66
CA VAL A 82 -12.95 -7.36 -7.73
C VAL A 82 -11.62 -7.56 -8.44
N SER A 83 -10.55 -7.11 -7.80
CA SER A 83 -9.19 -7.16 -8.30
C SER A 83 -8.73 -8.61 -8.54
N PRO A 84 -7.97 -8.86 -9.62
CA PRO A 84 -7.36 -10.16 -9.87
C PRO A 84 -6.45 -10.65 -8.74
N THR A 85 -5.93 -9.74 -7.90
CA THR A 85 -5.10 -10.09 -6.74
C THR A 85 -5.93 -10.72 -5.63
N ILE A 86 -7.11 -10.16 -5.29
CA ILE A 86 -7.99 -10.77 -4.29
C ILE A 86 -8.54 -12.11 -4.78
N ARG A 87 -8.96 -12.20 -6.06
CA ARG A 87 -9.45 -13.47 -6.63
C ARG A 87 -8.41 -14.58 -6.53
N ARG A 88 -7.13 -14.30 -6.85
CA ARG A 88 -6.04 -15.28 -6.69
C ARG A 88 -5.83 -15.71 -5.25
N ARG A 89 -5.88 -14.77 -4.30
CA ARG A 89 -5.72 -15.07 -2.86
C ARG A 89 -6.89 -15.89 -2.31
N ARG A 90 -8.11 -15.61 -2.75
CA ARG A 90 -9.28 -16.43 -2.41
C ARG A 90 -9.15 -17.86 -2.92
N VAL A 91 -8.83 -18.03 -4.21
CA VAL A 91 -8.60 -19.36 -4.79
C VAL A 91 -7.50 -20.10 -4.04
N GLY A 92 -6.36 -19.43 -3.76
CA GLY A 92 -5.27 -20.03 -3.00
C GLY A 92 -5.68 -20.46 -1.58
N THR A 93 -6.48 -19.64 -0.89
CA THR A 93 -6.98 -19.93 0.46
C THR A 93 -7.90 -21.15 0.47
N GLU A 94 -8.85 -21.23 -0.45
CA GLU A 94 -9.77 -22.37 -0.56
C GLU A 94 -9.03 -23.66 -0.96
N LEU A 95 -8.09 -23.59 -1.92
CA LEU A 95 -7.28 -24.75 -2.29
C LEU A 95 -6.42 -25.24 -1.10
N ARG A 96 -5.80 -24.31 -0.37
CA ARG A 96 -5.06 -24.65 0.84
C ARG A 96 -5.95 -25.31 1.89
N LYS A 97 -7.16 -24.79 2.09
CA LYS A 97 -8.14 -25.38 3.00
C LYS A 97 -8.47 -26.82 2.61
N ILE A 98 -8.85 -27.05 1.35
CA ILE A 98 -9.11 -28.39 0.78
C ILE A 98 -7.94 -29.32 1.05
N ARG A 99 -6.70 -28.89 0.77
CA ARG A 99 -5.50 -29.70 1.02
C ARG A 99 -5.26 -30.01 2.50
N THR A 100 -5.43 -29.02 3.37
CA THR A 100 -5.23 -29.22 4.81
C THR A 100 -6.28 -30.14 5.41
N GLU A 101 -7.53 -30.04 4.96
CA GLU A 101 -8.64 -30.89 5.42
C GLU A 101 -8.52 -32.32 4.89
N SER A 102 -8.00 -32.51 3.66
CA SER A 102 -7.73 -33.83 3.10
C SER A 102 -6.47 -34.51 3.68
N GLY A 103 -5.65 -33.76 4.43
CA GLY A 103 -4.34 -34.24 4.93
C GLY A 103 -3.28 -34.42 3.84
N THR A 104 -3.51 -33.91 2.63
CA THR A 104 -2.58 -34.07 1.50
C THR A 104 -1.33 -33.18 1.68
N SER A 105 -0.15 -33.74 1.44
CA SER A 105 1.10 -32.99 1.56
C SER A 105 1.34 -32.07 0.35
N VAL A 106 2.14 -31.02 0.53
CA VAL A 106 2.47 -30.08 -0.56
C VAL A 106 3.28 -30.76 -1.66
N GLU A 107 4.06 -31.77 -1.33
CA GLU A 107 4.86 -32.57 -2.27
C GLU A 107 3.96 -33.37 -3.22
N VAL A 108 2.86 -33.95 -2.71
CA VAL A 108 1.89 -34.67 -3.54
C VAL A 108 1.25 -33.74 -4.57
N ILE A 109 0.85 -32.54 -4.14
CA ILE A 109 0.31 -31.51 -5.04
C ILE A 109 1.36 -31.06 -6.06
N ALA A 110 2.59 -30.81 -5.62
CA ALA A 110 3.68 -30.40 -6.50
C ALA A 110 3.94 -31.43 -7.60
N SER A 111 3.92 -32.73 -7.26
CA SER A 111 4.02 -33.82 -8.22
C SER A 111 2.82 -33.89 -9.17
N ALA A 112 1.59 -33.77 -8.67
CA ALA A 112 0.38 -33.81 -9.50
C ALA A 112 0.33 -32.67 -10.53
N LEU A 113 0.83 -31.49 -10.16
CA LEU A 113 0.84 -30.30 -11.01
C LEU A 113 2.12 -30.14 -11.85
N GLU A 114 3.11 -31.02 -11.68
CA GLU A 114 4.45 -30.90 -12.29
C GLU A 114 5.16 -29.56 -11.99
N VAL A 115 5.09 -29.09 -10.74
CA VAL A 115 5.72 -27.84 -10.28
C VAL A 115 6.57 -28.05 -9.03
N THR A 116 7.29 -27.01 -8.61
CA THR A 116 8.03 -27.05 -7.34
C THR A 116 7.10 -26.82 -6.14
N THR A 117 7.45 -27.36 -4.97
CA THR A 117 6.74 -27.09 -3.71
C THR A 117 6.65 -25.59 -3.41
N SER A 118 7.70 -24.83 -3.69
CA SER A 118 7.70 -23.36 -3.60
C SER A 118 6.64 -22.71 -4.49
N THR A 119 6.31 -23.29 -5.64
CA THR A 119 5.24 -22.80 -6.52
C THR A 119 3.87 -23.09 -5.92
N VAL A 120 3.66 -24.28 -5.35
CA VAL A 120 2.41 -24.61 -4.64
C VAL A 120 2.19 -23.65 -3.47
N TYR A 121 3.20 -23.39 -2.63
CA TYR A 121 3.09 -22.40 -1.55
C TYR A 121 2.73 -21.00 -2.08
N ARG A 122 3.33 -20.55 -3.19
CA ARG A 122 2.99 -19.25 -3.79
C ARG A 122 1.58 -19.22 -4.38
N MET A 123 1.07 -20.34 -4.90
CA MET A 123 -0.31 -20.47 -5.39
C MET A 123 -1.30 -20.41 -4.22
N GLU A 124 -1.05 -21.17 -3.15
CA GLU A 124 -1.88 -21.16 -1.93
C GLU A 124 -1.91 -19.80 -1.23
N LEU A 125 -0.83 -19.01 -1.33
CA LEU A 125 -0.78 -17.64 -0.85
C LEU A 125 -1.34 -16.61 -1.86
N GLY A 126 -1.84 -17.05 -3.03
CA GLY A 126 -2.36 -16.17 -4.09
C GLY A 126 -1.31 -15.27 -4.77
N ARG A 127 -0.01 -15.49 -4.52
CA ARG A 127 1.09 -14.71 -5.11
C ARG A 127 1.25 -15.02 -6.60
N VAL A 128 0.95 -16.26 -7.00
CA VAL A 128 0.92 -16.71 -8.40
C VAL A 128 -0.44 -17.33 -8.68
N GLY A 129 -1.01 -17.07 -9.86
CA GLY A 129 -2.28 -17.67 -10.25
C GLY A 129 -2.13 -19.13 -10.66
N ILE A 130 -3.06 -19.98 -10.22
CA ILE A 130 -3.22 -21.35 -10.70
C ILE A 130 -3.98 -21.34 -12.05
N LYS A 131 -3.70 -22.29 -12.95
CA LYS A 131 -4.50 -22.42 -14.19
C LYS A 131 -5.82 -23.14 -13.87
N PRO A 132 -6.93 -22.84 -14.56
CA PRO A 132 -8.19 -23.57 -14.37
C PRO A 132 -8.07 -25.09 -14.58
N ARG A 133 -7.13 -25.56 -15.41
CA ARG A 133 -6.84 -27.00 -15.54
C ARG A 133 -6.24 -27.56 -14.25
N ASP A 134 -5.18 -26.93 -13.76
CA ASP A 134 -4.44 -27.32 -12.57
C ASP A 134 -5.33 -27.34 -11.30
N VAL A 135 -6.46 -26.61 -11.27
CA VAL A 135 -7.45 -26.70 -10.19
C VAL A 135 -8.09 -28.09 -10.10
N ASN A 136 -8.37 -28.74 -11.23
CA ASN A 136 -8.88 -30.12 -11.24
C ASN A 136 -7.83 -31.07 -10.68
N ASP A 137 -6.60 -30.98 -11.20
CA ASP A 137 -5.49 -31.86 -10.82
C ASP A 137 -5.17 -31.70 -9.32
N TYR A 138 -5.29 -30.48 -8.78
CA TYR A 138 -5.18 -30.21 -7.35
C TYR A 138 -6.31 -30.89 -6.55
N ALA A 139 -7.57 -30.71 -6.95
CA ALA A 139 -8.73 -31.29 -6.26
C ALA A 139 -8.69 -32.83 -6.28
N GLU A 140 -8.29 -33.43 -7.40
CA GLU A 140 -8.13 -34.88 -7.56
C GLU A 140 -7.06 -35.43 -6.62
N ALA A 141 -5.90 -34.77 -6.53
CA ALA A 141 -4.82 -35.12 -5.59
C ALA A 141 -5.24 -34.99 -4.11
N CYS A 142 -6.25 -34.17 -3.82
CA CYS A 142 -6.88 -34.04 -2.50
C CYS A 142 -8.06 -35.00 -2.30
N HIS A 143 -8.43 -35.81 -3.29
CA HIS A 143 -9.64 -36.64 -3.27
C HIS A 143 -10.92 -35.83 -2.99
N TYR A 144 -10.96 -34.58 -3.43
CA TYR A 144 -12.08 -33.66 -3.24
C TYR A 144 -13.08 -33.79 -4.39
N GLN A 145 -14.37 -34.00 -4.09
CA GLN A 145 -15.40 -34.40 -5.07
C GLN A 145 -16.59 -33.42 -5.18
N ASP A 146 -16.42 -32.17 -4.73
CA ASP A 146 -17.46 -31.14 -4.90
C ASP A 146 -17.30 -30.47 -6.28
N ASP A 147 -17.98 -31.03 -7.29
CA ASP A 147 -17.90 -30.54 -8.68
C ASP A 147 -18.36 -29.09 -8.84
N GLU A 148 -19.33 -28.65 -8.03
CA GLU A 148 -19.82 -27.27 -8.08
C GLU A 148 -18.76 -26.29 -7.56
N GLN A 149 -18.16 -26.61 -6.41
CA GLN A 149 -17.07 -25.82 -5.85
C GLN A 149 -15.84 -25.82 -6.74
N ILE A 150 -15.47 -26.95 -7.34
CA ILE A 150 -14.35 -27.04 -8.29
C ILE A 150 -14.62 -26.15 -9.52
N ALA A 151 -15.83 -26.20 -10.08
CA ALA A 151 -16.20 -25.35 -11.21
C ALA A 151 -16.12 -23.85 -10.87
N TYR A 152 -16.53 -23.49 -9.65
CA TYR A 152 -16.42 -22.12 -9.14
C TYR A 152 -14.97 -21.67 -8.91
N LEU A 153 -14.12 -22.50 -8.32
CA LEU A 153 -12.69 -22.23 -8.17
C LEU A 153 -12.00 -22.02 -9.52
N LYS A 154 -12.44 -22.73 -10.56
CA LYS A 154 -11.93 -22.57 -11.94
C LYS A 154 -12.32 -21.26 -12.57
N SER A 155 -13.57 -20.80 -12.38
CA SER A 155 -13.98 -19.47 -12.89
C SER A 155 -13.17 -18.37 -12.20
N MET A 156 -13.02 -18.45 -10.87
CA MET A 156 -12.19 -17.50 -10.12
C MET A 156 -10.71 -17.56 -10.52
N ALA A 157 -10.16 -18.74 -10.78
CA ALA A 157 -8.78 -18.89 -11.26
C ALA A 157 -8.57 -18.24 -12.64
N SER A 158 -9.58 -18.31 -13.52
CA SER A 158 -9.56 -17.62 -14.82
C SER A 158 -9.58 -16.10 -14.64
N GLU A 159 -10.49 -15.60 -13.81
CA GLU A 159 -10.65 -14.16 -13.54
C GLU A 159 -9.45 -13.57 -12.79
N GLY A 160 -8.86 -14.30 -11.84
CA GLY A 160 -7.65 -13.91 -11.11
C GLY A 160 -6.40 -13.79 -11.99
N ARG A 161 -6.45 -14.29 -13.23
CA ARG A 161 -5.39 -14.10 -14.24
C ARG A 161 -5.62 -12.89 -15.14
N GLN A 162 -6.77 -12.21 -15.03
CA GLN A 162 -6.99 -10.96 -15.74
C GLN A 162 -5.99 -9.90 -15.27
N ARG A 163 -5.71 -8.94 -16.14
CA ARG A 163 -4.80 -7.84 -15.84
C ARG A 163 -5.58 -6.72 -15.16
N GLY A 164 -5.24 -6.39 -13.93
CA GLY A 164 -5.72 -5.17 -13.28
C GLY A 164 -5.24 -3.93 -14.03
N TRP A 165 -5.86 -2.77 -13.80
CA TRP A 165 -5.51 -1.51 -14.47
C TRP A 165 -4.03 -1.15 -14.29
N TRP A 166 -3.44 -1.50 -13.13
CA TRP A 166 -2.03 -1.26 -12.81
C TRP A 166 -1.05 -2.14 -13.58
N ALA A 167 -1.51 -3.17 -14.31
CA ALA A 167 -0.65 -4.06 -15.08
C ALA A 167 0.16 -3.31 -16.15
N ARG A 168 -0.32 -2.15 -16.60
CA ARG A 168 0.42 -1.27 -17.53
C ARG A 168 1.70 -0.66 -16.93
N TYR A 169 1.84 -0.71 -15.60
CA TYR A 169 3.03 -0.28 -14.86
C TYR A 169 3.91 -1.46 -14.40
N SER A 170 3.55 -2.71 -14.73
CA SER A 170 4.22 -3.91 -14.19
C SER A 170 5.70 -4.05 -14.55
N ASP A 171 6.16 -3.37 -15.60
CA ASP A 171 7.57 -3.23 -16.01
C ASP A 171 8.37 -2.25 -15.12
N THR A 172 7.67 -1.41 -14.35
CA THR A 172 8.28 -0.28 -13.62
C THR A 172 8.33 -0.44 -12.12
N ILE A 173 7.52 -1.33 -11.56
CA ILE A 173 7.38 -1.51 -10.11
C ILE A 173 7.68 -2.95 -9.71
N GLU A 174 8.28 -3.08 -8.53
CA GLU A 174 8.63 -4.38 -7.95
C GLU A 174 7.38 -5.29 -7.82
N PRO A 175 7.51 -6.61 -8.01
CA PRO A 175 6.38 -7.53 -7.94
C PRO A 175 5.59 -7.48 -6.62
N LEU A 176 6.28 -7.23 -5.50
CA LEU A 176 5.63 -7.06 -4.20
C LEU A 176 4.78 -5.78 -4.17
N TYR A 177 5.25 -4.68 -4.75
CA TYR A 177 4.45 -3.46 -4.86
C TYR A 177 3.25 -3.60 -5.81
N GLN A 178 3.36 -4.41 -6.87
CA GLN A 178 2.20 -4.74 -7.73
C GLN A 178 1.11 -5.47 -6.93
N THR A 179 1.51 -6.30 -5.97
CA THR A 179 0.58 -6.98 -5.07
C THR A 179 -0.09 -5.96 -4.15
N TYR A 180 0.67 -5.01 -3.60
CA TYR A 180 0.16 -3.91 -2.78
C TYR A 180 -0.91 -3.13 -3.55
N VAL A 181 -0.62 -2.66 -4.77
CA VAL A 181 -1.56 -1.85 -5.57
C VAL A 181 -2.83 -2.65 -5.88
N GLY A 182 -2.69 -3.95 -6.19
CA GLY A 182 -3.85 -4.80 -6.46
C GLY A 182 -4.72 -5.09 -5.23
N LEU A 183 -4.13 -5.15 -4.04
CA LEU A 183 -4.88 -5.25 -2.79
C LEU A 183 -5.52 -3.91 -2.44
N GLU A 184 -4.73 -2.83 -2.52
CA GLU A 184 -5.21 -1.48 -2.30
C GLU A 184 -6.44 -1.22 -3.14
N ALA A 185 -6.43 -1.50 -4.45
CA ALA A 185 -7.54 -1.28 -5.38
C ALA A 185 -8.90 -1.85 -4.95
N ASP A 186 -8.91 -2.93 -4.14
CA ASP A 186 -10.14 -3.53 -3.62
C ASP A 186 -10.45 -3.16 -2.16
N ALA A 187 -9.45 -2.64 -1.43
CA ALA A 187 -9.65 -2.22 -0.05
C ALA A 187 -10.78 -1.19 0.04
N GLU A 188 -11.67 -1.38 1.02
CA GLU A 188 -12.70 -0.39 1.37
C GLU A 188 -12.14 0.67 2.31
N GLN A 189 -11.14 0.30 3.12
CA GLN A 189 -10.55 1.17 4.12
C GLN A 189 -9.06 0.88 4.27
N LEU A 190 -8.27 1.95 4.44
CA LEU A 190 -6.86 1.89 4.78
C LEU A 190 -6.61 2.55 6.13
N ARG A 191 -5.94 1.85 7.04
CA ARG A 191 -5.38 2.42 8.28
C ARG A 191 -3.87 2.49 8.15
N MET A 192 -3.31 3.69 8.10
CA MET A 192 -1.89 3.89 7.80
C MET A 192 -1.18 4.57 8.96
N TYR A 193 0.01 4.08 9.28
CA TYR A 193 0.95 4.83 10.10
C TYR A 193 2.14 5.22 9.24
N ASP A 194 2.38 6.53 9.14
CA ASP A 194 3.48 7.11 8.37
C ASP A 194 4.56 7.66 9.32
N ALA A 195 5.74 7.02 9.34
CA ALA A 195 6.81 7.34 10.29
C ALA A 195 7.86 8.34 9.75
N ILE A 196 7.99 8.45 8.42
CA ILE A 196 9.14 9.12 7.79
C ILE A 196 8.72 10.14 6.73
N MET A 197 7.72 9.82 5.92
CA MET A 197 7.22 10.70 4.86
C MET A 197 5.74 10.40 4.62
N PHE A 198 5.04 11.34 3.99
CA PHE A 198 3.65 11.14 3.58
C PHE A 198 3.52 9.88 2.73
N ASN A 199 2.47 9.08 2.98
CA ASN A 199 2.10 7.99 2.09
C ASN A 199 1.89 8.49 0.65
N GLY A 200 2.19 7.68 -0.36
CA GLY A 200 1.98 8.04 -1.77
C GLY A 200 0.55 8.45 -2.14
N LEU A 201 -0.46 8.07 -1.35
CA LEU A 201 -1.83 8.52 -1.50
C LEU A 201 -2.08 9.98 -1.05
N LEU A 202 -1.15 10.57 -0.30
CA LEU A 202 -1.23 11.93 0.22
C LEU A 202 -0.23 12.88 -0.45
N GLN A 203 0.58 12.40 -1.40
CA GLN A 203 1.68 13.16 -1.99
C GLN A 203 1.24 13.99 -3.21
N THR A 204 1.71 15.22 -3.31
CA THR A 204 1.70 15.97 -4.58
C THR A 204 2.69 15.37 -5.57
N ARG A 205 2.53 15.72 -6.85
CA ARG A 205 3.44 15.27 -7.91
C ARG A 205 4.88 15.71 -7.63
N GLU A 206 5.05 16.96 -7.20
CA GLU A 206 6.32 17.61 -6.93
C GLU A 206 7.00 16.98 -5.71
N TYR A 207 6.24 16.71 -4.65
CA TYR A 207 6.77 16.01 -3.47
C TYR A 207 7.19 14.58 -3.82
N ALA A 208 6.36 13.85 -4.59
CA ALA A 208 6.70 12.52 -5.07
C ALA A 208 7.97 12.55 -5.93
N LEU A 209 8.14 13.55 -6.81
CA LEU A 209 9.35 13.74 -7.61
C LEU A 209 10.59 13.93 -6.74
N ALA A 210 10.49 14.76 -5.70
CA ALA A 210 11.59 15.03 -4.78
C ALA A 210 12.11 13.77 -4.07
N THR A 211 11.26 12.75 -3.85
CA THR A 211 11.71 11.46 -3.29
C THR A 211 12.72 10.74 -4.20
N PHE A 212 12.69 10.99 -5.51
CA PHE A 212 13.57 10.37 -6.49
C PHE A 212 14.89 11.12 -6.71
N GLU A 213 15.08 12.29 -6.11
CA GLU A 213 16.31 13.07 -6.28
C GLU A 213 17.51 12.40 -5.60
N HIS A 214 17.28 11.66 -4.52
CA HIS A 214 18.32 11.05 -3.69
C HIS A 214 18.45 9.52 -3.84
N VAL A 215 17.77 8.92 -4.82
CA VAL A 215 17.84 7.47 -5.09
C VAL A 215 18.82 7.14 -6.23
N VAL A 216 19.26 5.89 -6.28
CA VAL A 216 20.15 5.35 -7.34
C VAL A 216 19.56 5.55 -8.74
N GLN A 217 20.41 5.71 -9.75
CA GLN A 217 20.04 6.11 -11.11
C GLN A 217 19.02 5.18 -11.79
N SER A 218 19.02 3.87 -11.47
CA SER A 218 18.01 2.91 -11.95
C SER A 218 16.59 3.23 -11.48
N SER A 219 16.44 3.93 -10.36
CA SER A 219 15.13 4.38 -9.86
C SER A 219 14.58 5.58 -10.63
N ARG A 220 15.42 6.30 -11.39
CA ARG A 220 14.99 7.45 -12.22
C ARG A 220 14.41 7.05 -13.56
N GLU A 221 14.85 5.92 -14.13
CA GLU A 221 14.41 5.42 -15.45
C GLU A 221 12.88 5.25 -15.55
N HIS A 222 12.25 4.89 -14.42
CA HIS A 222 10.81 4.62 -14.34
C HIS A 222 10.03 5.66 -13.52
N MET A 223 10.68 6.78 -13.18
CA MET A 223 10.16 7.78 -12.25
C MET A 223 8.80 8.34 -12.68
N GLU A 224 8.66 8.80 -13.92
CA GLU A 224 7.42 9.40 -14.42
C GLU A 224 6.24 8.41 -14.34
N LYS A 225 6.42 7.18 -14.82
CA LYS A 225 5.42 6.10 -14.72
C LYS A 225 5.06 5.77 -13.27
N ARG A 226 6.03 5.76 -12.35
CA ARG A 226 5.78 5.53 -10.91
C ARG A 226 5.02 6.70 -10.28
N ILE A 227 5.25 7.93 -10.73
CA ILE A 227 4.51 9.11 -10.26
C ILE A 227 3.08 9.06 -10.82
N GLU A 228 2.89 8.75 -12.11
CA GLU A 228 1.56 8.55 -12.71
C GLU A 228 0.75 7.49 -11.97
N LEU A 229 1.36 6.34 -11.65
CA LEU A 229 0.74 5.30 -10.84
C LEU A 229 0.26 5.85 -9.48
N ARG A 230 1.06 6.69 -8.79
CA ARG A 230 0.65 7.30 -7.52
C ARG A 230 -0.57 8.19 -7.69
N ILE A 231 -0.56 9.08 -8.69
CA ILE A 231 -1.68 9.99 -8.96
C ILE A 231 -2.95 9.22 -9.33
N GLU A 232 -2.85 8.15 -10.12
CA GLU A 232 -4.01 7.32 -10.47
C GLU A 232 -4.60 6.62 -9.24
N ARG A 233 -3.76 6.15 -8.30
CA ARG A 233 -4.22 5.56 -7.03
C ARG A 233 -5.00 6.55 -6.17
N GLN A 234 -4.58 7.82 -6.15
CA GLN A 234 -5.21 8.87 -5.34
C GLN A 234 -6.66 9.15 -5.71
N SER A 235 -7.05 8.94 -6.97
CA SER A 235 -8.44 9.15 -7.44
C SER A 235 -9.48 8.47 -6.55
N ARG A 236 -9.13 7.32 -5.97
CA ARG A 236 -9.99 6.54 -5.08
C ARG A 236 -10.43 7.24 -3.81
N LEU A 237 -9.64 8.19 -3.30
CA LEU A 237 -9.98 8.95 -2.09
C LEU A 237 -11.17 9.89 -2.32
N SER A 238 -11.42 10.28 -3.57
CA SER A 238 -12.59 11.06 -3.96
C SER A 238 -13.84 10.21 -4.23
N GLU A 239 -13.69 8.87 -4.25
CA GLU A 239 -14.75 7.95 -4.66
C GLU A 239 -15.24 7.10 -3.47
N ASP A 240 -14.46 6.09 -3.08
CA ASP A 240 -14.99 4.98 -2.29
C ASP A 240 -14.02 4.40 -1.26
N LEU A 241 -12.81 4.95 -1.18
CA LEU A 241 -11.80 4.52 -0.22
C LEU A 241 -11.85 5.39 1.02
N GLU A 242 -12.07 4.77 2.18
CA GLU A 242 -11.91 5.43 3.47
C GLU A 242 -10.42 5.36 3.89
N LEU A 243 -9.85 6.51 4.18
CA LEU A 243 -8.45 6.65 4.60
C LEU A 243 -8.40 7.14 6.04
N ILE A 244 -7.73 6.39 6.91
CA ILE A 244 -7.46 6.78 8.28
C ILE A 244 -5.94 6.75 8.47
N SER A 245 -5.30 7.92 8.54
CA SER A 245 -3.86 8.04 8.65
C SER A 245 -3.44 8.69 9.95
N VAL A 246 -2.50 8.07 10.65
CA VAL A 246 -1.74 8.66 11.74
C VAL A 246 -0.32 8.91 11.25
N MET A 247 0.11 10.17 11.27
CA MET A 247 1.44 10.57 10.81
C MET A 247 2.28 10.99 12.01
N ASP A 248 3.53 10.53 12.09
CA ASP A 248 4.47 11.09 13.04
C ASP A 248 4.73 12.57 12.72
N GLU A 249 4.88 13.44 13.72
CA GLU A 249 5.18 14.86 13.51
C GLU A 249 6.46 15.08 12.66
N ALA A 250 7.38 14.12 12.63
CA ALA A 250 8.53 14.15 11.72
C ALA A 250 8.13 14.19 10.23
N VAL A 251 6.99 13.60 9.85
CA VAL A 251 6.48 13.58 8.47
C VAL A 251 6.18 14.99 7.97
N ILE A 252 5.47 15.78 8.77
CA ILE A 252 5.05 17.14 8.37
C ILE A 252 6.18 18.16 8.48
N ARG A 253 7.20 17.90 9.32
CA ARG A 253 8.35 18.78 9.52
C ARG A 253 9.53 18.50 8.59
N ARG A 254 9.59 17.33 7.95
CA ARG A 254 10.70 16.97 7.07
C ARG A 254 10.55 17.70 5.73
N ILE A 255 11.49 18.58 5.44
CA ILE A 255 11.57 19.24 4.13
C ILE A 255 12.11 18.24 3.12
N LEU A 256 11.34 18.03 2.04
CA LEU A 256 11.73 17.21 0.90
C LEU A 256 11.62 18.05 -0.37
N GLY A 257 12.67 18.04 -1.21
CA GLY A 257 12.84 19.03 -2.26
C GLY A 257 13.19 20.39 -1.64
N ASP A 258 12.51 21.45 -2.05
CA ASP A 258 12.64 22.78 -1.47
C ASP A 258 11.46 23.15 -0.55
N ARG A 259 11.52 24.37 0.01
CA ARG A 259 10.49 24.90 0.92
C ARG A 259 9.15 25.11 0.22
N ASP A 260 9.15 25.43 -1.08
CA ASP A 260 7.91 25.64 -1.84
C ASP A 260 7.22 24.30 -2.13
N VAL A 261 7.98 23.27 -2.51
CA VAL A 261 7.47 21.89 -2.65
C VAL A 261 6.88 21.39 -1.34
N SER A 262 7.59 21.61 -0.22
CA SER A 262 7.11 21.19 1.10
C SER A 262 5.87 21.98 1.55
N ARG A 263 5.81 23.29 1.27
CA ARG A 263 4.61 24.11 1.55
C ARG A 263 3.40 23.62 0.76
N ASN A 264 3.56 23.42 -0.55
CA ASN A 264 2.50 22.92 -1.43
C ASN A 264 2.01 21.53 -1.00
N GLN A 265 2.92 20.67 -0.52
CA GLN A 265 2.56 19.38 0.05
C GLN A 265 1.68 19.52 1.30
N LEU A 266 2.01 20.43 2.21
CA LEU A 266 1.20 20.66 3.42
C LEU A 266 -0.17 21.27 3.09
N ASP A 267 -0.22 22.21 2.14
CA ASP A 267 -1.49 22.77 1.64
C ASP A 267 -2.37 21.67 1.03
N HIS A 268 -1.80 20.78 0.22
CA HIS A 268 -2.53 19.65 -0.35
C HIS A 268 -3.10 18.72 0.72
N VAL A 269 -2.33 18.40 1.77
CA VAL A 269 -2.79 17.55 2.87
C VAL A 269 -3.93 18.21 3.66
N LEU A 270 -3.86 19.54 3.87
CA LEU A 270 -4.96 20.30 4.48
C LEU A 270 -6.22 20.23 3.61
N GLU A 271 -6.11 20.43 2.29
CA GLU A 271 -7.25 20.31 1.37
C GLU A 271 -7.86 18.90 1.39
N MET A 272 -7.02 17.86 1.41
CA MET A 272 -7.50 16.47 1.48
C MET A 272 -8.21 16.17 2.79
N SER A 273 -7.80 16.79 3.90
CA SER A 273 -8.42 16.59 5.22
C SER A 273 -9.85 17.12 5.32
N GLU A 274 -10.32 17.89 4.33
CA GLU A 274 -11.70 18.36 4.24
C GLU A 274 -12.64 17.31 3.61
N ASN A 275 -12.10 16.22 3.04
CA ASN A 275 -12.89 15.14 2.46
C ASN A 275 -13.46 14.24 3.58
N PRO A 276 -14.78 13.95 3.59
CA PRO A 276 -15.40 13.13 4.63
C PRO A 276 -14.88 11.68 4.70
N ASN A 277 -14.19 11.19 3.67
CA ASN A 277 -13.59 9.85 3.66
C ASN A 277 -12.12 9.84 4.10
N VAL A 278 -11.55 10.99 4.50
CA VAL A 278 -10.13 11.14 4.82
C VAL A 278 -9.96 11.68 6.24
N HIS A 279 -9.45 10.83 7.12
CA HIS A 279 -9.21 11.12 8.53
C HIS A 279 -7.71 11.19 8.79
N LEU A 280 -7.20 12.37 9.12
CA LEU A 280 -5.77 12.61 9.34
C LEU A 280 -5.51 13.04 10.78
N GLN A 281 -4.59 12.36 11.42
CA GLN A 281 -4.10 12.72 12.74
C GLN A 281 -2.57 12.82 12.74
N VAL A 282 -2.02 13.78 13.48
CA VAL A 282 -0.58 13.86 13.74
C VAL A 282 -0.31 13.37 15.14
N LEU A 283 0.67 12.48 15.27
CA LEU A 283 1.23 12.08 16.53
C LEU A 283 2.36 13.04 16.92
N PRO A 284 2.17 13.89 17.94
CA PRO A 284 3.13 14.93 18.26
C PRO A 284 4.33 14.37 19.03
N PHE A 285 5.47 15.03 18.92
CA PHE A 285 6.72 14.66 19.61
C PHE A 285 6.60 14.69 21.14
N SER A 286 5.58 15.35 21.68
CA SER A 286 5.29 15.37 23.12
C SER A 286 4.78 14.02 23.64
N VAL A 287 4.36 13.10 22.77
CA VAL A 287 3.91 11.76 23.15
C VAL A 287 5.11 10.81 23.29
N ALA A 288 5.22 10.16 24.45
CA ALA A 288 6.26 9.18 24.72
C ALA A 288 6.21 7.97 23.77
N ALA A 289 7.38 7.32 23.61
CA ALA A 289 7.54 6.14 22.75
C ALA A 289 6.43 5.10 22.93
N TYR A 290 5.92 4.59 21.80
CA TYR A 290 4.83 3.62 21.73
C TYR A 290 5.21 2.53 20.72
N PRO A 291 4.53 1.37 20.72
CA PRO A 291 4.95 0.18 19.97
C PRO A 291 5.08 0.35 18.44
N GLY A 292 4.50 1.41 17.86
CA GLY A 292 4.54 1.69 16.42
C GLY A 292 5.81 2.39 15.92
N MET A 293 6.80 2.66 16.77
CA MET A 293 8.13 3.11 16.32
C MET A 293 8.87 2.11 15.39
N LEU A 294 8.30 0.93 15.14
CA LEU A 294 8.91 -0.14 14.34
C LEU A 294 8.80 0.05 12.81
N GLY A 295 8.37 1.23 12.33
CA GLY A 295 8.32 1.58 10.91
C GLY A 295 6.90 1.84 10.41
N SER A 296 6.78 2.43 9.21
CA SER A 296 5.48 2.68 8.58
C SER A 296 4.76 1.36 8.26
N PHE A 297 3.44 1.36 8.36
CA PHE A 297 2.63 0.20 7.98
C PHE A 297 1.24 0.62 7.50
N THR A 298 0.57 -0.27 6.77
CA THR A 298 -0.80 -0.09 6.29
C THR A 298 -1.61 -1.33 6.60
N VAL A 299 -2.76 -1.18 7.27
CA VAL A 299 -3.77 -2.23 7.40
C VAL A 299 -4.87 -1.98 6.37
N MET A 300 -5.05 -2.95 5.48
CA MET A 300 -6.08 -2.96 4.44
C MET A 300 -7.26 -3.78 4.92
N SER A 301 -8.44 -3.16 4.94
CA SER A 301 -9.71 -3.83 5.19
C SER A 301 -10.49 -3.96 3.89
N PHE A 302 -11.17 -5.09 3.71
CA PHE A 302 -11.86 -5.42 2.48
C PHE A 302 -13.36 -5.57 2.72
N ARG A 303 -14.16 -5.17 1.75
CA ARG A 303 -15.61 -5.40 1.78
C ARG A 303 -15.95 -6.88 1.64
N ALA A 304 -17.13 -7.27 2.10
CA ALA A 304 -17.71 -8.55 1.71
C ALA A 304 -17.90 -8.58 0.19
N MET A 305 -17.62 -9.72 -0.41
CA MET A 305 -17.90 -9.99 -1.81
C MET A 305 -19.40 -10.19 -1.96
N ASP A 306 -20.02 -9.38 -2.82
CA ASP A 306 -21.37 -9.60 -3.29
C ASP A 306 -21.34 -10.69 -4.37
N ASP A 307 -20.97 -11.93 -3.98
CA ASP A 307 -21.02 -13.09 -4.87
C ASP A 307 -22.31 -13.87 -4.65
N PRO A 308 -23.17 -14.05 -5.67
CA PRO A 308 -24.41 -14.82 -5.55
C PRO A 308 -24.22 -16.27 -5.10
N LYS A 309 -23.01 -16.83 -5.21
CA LYS A 309 -22.66 -18.20 -4.79
C LYS A 309 -21.98 -18.27 -3.41
N ASP A 310 -21.60 -17.14 -2.83
CA ASP A 310 -20.95 -17.06 -1.52
C ASP A 310 -21.26 -15.70 -0.88
N ASP A 311 -22.48 -15.58 -0.35
CA ASP A 311 -23.04 -14.34 0.19
C ASP A 311 -22.42 -13.99 1.55
N GLY A 312 -21.24 -13.38 1.51
CA GLY A 312 -20.58 -12.89 2.72
C GLY A 312 -19.11 -13.25 2.85
N TYR A 313 -18.49 -13.83 1.82
CA TYR A 313 -17.04 -13.94 1.80
C TYR A 313 -16.41 -12.55 1.92
N ARG A 314 -15.75 -12.27 3.05
CA ARG A 314 -14.95 -11.07 3.24
C ARG A 314 -13.49 -11.48 3.27
N HIS A 315 -12.69 -10.96 2.34
CA HIS A 315 -11.25 -11.26 2.35
C HIS A 315 -10.66 -10.82 3.71
N PRO A 316 -9.83 -11.66 4.37
CA PRO A 316 -9.17 -11.27 5.60
C PRO A 316 -8.41 -9.95 5.41
N ASP A 317 -8.40 -9.11 6.44
CA ASP A 317 -7.57 -7.91 6.40
C ASP A 317 -6.10 -8.29 6.25
N ILE A 318 -5.34 -7.40 5.62
CA ILE A 318 -3.91 -7.59 5.36
C ILE A 318 -3.16 -6.42 5.98
N ALA A 319 -2.10 -6.70 6.72
CA ALA A 319 -1.13 -5.69 7.10
C ALA A 319 0.05 -5.73 6.12
N TYR A 320 0.46 -4.54 5.66
CA TYR A 320 1.59 -4.33 4.79
C TYR A 320 2.61 -3.46 5.51
N VAL A 321 3.87 -3.89 5.49
CA VAL A 321 5.01 -3.11 5.96
C VAL A 321 5.93 -2.90 4.78
N GLU A 322 6.13 -1.63 4.42
CA GLU A 322 7.07 -1.24 3.36
C GLU A 322 8.50 -1.29 3.91
N GLY A 323 9.36 -2.00 3.19
CA GLY A 323 10.77 -2.11 3.54
C GLY A 323 11.63 -1.88 2.30
N ALA A 324 12.87 -1.42 2.48
CA ALA A 324 13.82 -1.23 1.38
C ALA A 324 14.20 -2.58 0.71
N GLY A 325 13.32 -3.08 -0.16
CA GLY A 325 13.42 -4.41 -0.80
C GLY A 325 12.87 -5.58 0.03
N LEU A 326 12.23 -5.31 1.18
CA LEU A 326 11.71 -6.32 2.11
C LEU A 326 10.26 -6.04 2.49
N ASP A 327 9.43 -5.80 1.49
CA ASP A 327 7.98 -5.68 1.65
C ASP A 327 7.41 -6.94 2.32
N GLN A 328 6.71 -6.72 3.43
CA GLN A 328 6.12 -7.80 4.21
C GLN A 328 4.60 -7.69 4.20
N TYR A 329 3.95 -8.83 4.01
CA TYR A 329 2.51 -9.00 4.12
C TYR A 329 2.21 -9.93 5.28
N GLU A 330 1.36 -9.47 6.18
CA GLU A 330 0.86 -10.23 7.30
C GLU A 330 -0.64 -10.41 7.19
N GLU A 331 -1.11 -11.61 7.54
CA GLU A 331 -2.50 -12.05 7.41
C GLU A 331 -2.99 -12.70 8.71
N PHE A 332 -4.30 -12.88 8.84
CA PHE A 332 -4.94 -13.58 9.96
C PHE A 332 -4.55 -12.98 11.33
N ASP A 333 -4.10 -13.82 12.27
CA ASP A 333 -3.81 -13.44 13.65
C ASP A 333 -2.77 -12.33 13.77
N ARG A 334 -1.81 -12.26 12.84
CA ARG A 334 -0.74 -11.26 12.87
C ARG A 334 -1.24 -9.85 12.58
N VAL A 335 -2.32 -9.71 11.80
CA VAL A 335 -2.96 -8.41 11.53
C VAL A 335 -3.59 -7.82 12.79
N SER A 336 -4.02 -8.67 13.72
CA SER A 336 -4.59 -8.19 15.00
C SER A 336 -3.59 -7.35 15.81
N GLN A 337 -2.29 -7.64 15.70
CA GLN A 337 -1.24 -6.86 16.36
C GLN A 337 -1.15 -5.45 15.76
N PHE A 338 -1.14 -5.33 14.43
CA PHE A 338 -1.11 -4.03 13.75
C PHE A 338 -2.33 -3.18 14.07
N ARG A 339 -3.53 -3.78 14.13
CA ARG A 339 -4.75 -3.06 14.53
C ARG A 339 -4.68 -2.51 15.96
N LYS A 340 -4.13 -3.28 16.91
CA LYS A 340 -3.94 -2.83 18.30
C LYS A 340 -2.94 -1.67 18.38
N VAL A 341 -1.85 -1.76 17.62
CA VAL A 341 -0.86 -0.69 17.53
C VAL A 341 -1.49 0.57 16.93
N PHE A 342 -2.24 0.44 15.84
CA PHE A 342 -2.94 1.55 15.19
C PHE A 342 -3.98 2.21 16.11
N ALA A 343 -4.74 1.43 16.87
CA ALA A 343 -5.70 1.97 17.83
C ALA A 343 -4.99 2.81 18.91
N THR A 344 -3.90 2.29 19.47
CA THR A 344 -3.08 3.02 20.47
C THR A 344 -2.49 4.31 19.89
N LEU A 345 -2.08 4.26 18.62
CA LEU A 345 -1.59 5.40 17.86
C LEU A 345 -2.65 6.49 17.72
N SER A 346 -3.82 6.12 17.24
CA SER A 346 -4.93 7.04 16.97
C SER A 346 -5.45 7.69 18.26
N GLU A 347 -5.49 6.94 19.36
CA GLU A 347 -5.88 7.44 20.69
C GLU A 347 -4.91 8.49 21.26
N ARG A 348 -3.64 8.43 20.87
CA ARG A 348 -2.59 9.33 21.36
C ARG A 348 -2.26 10.46 20.40
N ALA A 349 -2.68 10.34 19.15
CA ALA A 349 -2.53 11.38 18.16
C ALA A 349 -3.45 12.56 18.49
N LEU A 350 -3.12 13.72 17.93
CA LEU A 350 -3.96 14.90 17.99
C LEU A 350 -5.34 14.63 17.39
N SER A 351 -6.33 15.42 17.80
CA SER A 351 -7.61 15.45 17.08
C SER A 351 -7.38 15.89 15.63
N GLU A 352 -8.34 15.61 14.73
CA GLU A 352 -8.23 16.08 13.34
C GLU A 352 -8.15 17.62 13.25
N GLU A 353 -8.81 18.33 14.15
CA GLU A 353 -8.77 19.79 14.23
C GLU A 353 -7.40 20.29 14.67
N ASP A 354 -6.88 19.79 15.79
CA ASP A 354 -5.54 20.14 16.30
C ASP A 354 -4.44 19.72 15.30
N THR A 355 -4.67 18.63 14.56
CA THR A 355 -3.80 18.19 13.47
C THR A 355 -3.73 19.22 12.34
N ARG A 356 -4.88 19.72 11.87
CA ARG A 356 -4.92 20.78 10.85
C ARG A 356 -4.20 22.04 11.34
N ASP A 357 -4.37 22.41 12.60
CA ASP A 357 -3.74 23.60 13.16
C ASP A 357 -2.22 23.45 13.27
N LEU A 358 -1.73 22.29 13.71
CA LEU A 358 -0.29 22.00 13.71
C LEU A 358 0.30 22.00 12.29
N ILE A 359 -0.41 21.44 11.31
CA ILE A 359 0.04 21.44 9.91
C ILE A 359 0.14 22.88 9.37
N LYS A 360 -0.85 23.74 9.65
CA LYS A 360 -0.80 25.17 9.28
C LYS A 360 0.38 25.88 9.93
N GLU A 361 0.61 25.64 11.23
CA GLU A 361 1.76 26.20 11.95
C GLU A 361 3.09 25.81 11.31
N VAL A 362 3.28 24.52 11.00
CA VAL A 362 4.50 24.03 10.35
C VAL A 362 4.66 24.66 8.97
N ARG A 363 3.59 24.69 8.17
CA ARG A 363 3.57 25.30 6.84
C ARG A 363 3.97 26.78 6.89
N ASP A 364 3.42 27.54 7.84
CA ASP A 364 3.65 28.99 7.93
C ASP A 364 5.07 29.33 8.40
N ASN A 365 5.78 28.36 9.01
CA ASN A 365 7.17 28.46 9.46
C ASN A 365 8.21 27.92 8.45
N LEU A 366 7.78 27.28 7.36
CA LEU A 366 8.62 27.07 6.17
C LEU A 366 8.87 28.41 5.49
#